data_AF-S9V810-F1
#
_entry.id   AF-S9V810-F1
#
_cell.length_a   1.000
_cell.length_b   1.000
_cell.length_c   1.000
_cell.angle_alpha   90.00
_cell.angle_beta   90.00
_cell.angle_gamma   90.00
#
_symmetry.space_group_name_H-M   'P 1'
#
loop_
_entity.id
_entity.type
_entity.pdbx_description
1 polymer ?
#
loop_
_entity_poly.entity_id
_entity_poly.type
_entity_poly.pdbx_seq_one_letter_code
_entity_poly.pdbx_strand_id
1 'polypeptide(L)'
;MQKALTFSRHNLQIETTTAVNFLGPMLLTELLLPLLEQNGGGRVVYVSSEAHRAGQMFVEAAQSGARLAGSLKGRLLAAVKAVNSGKEGASGPLAGAEPIANFRRYGMSKLLGTYYTHHVARRYRTAPAQSRVVACSLHPGCVVTNFSNKLLGGEHALPARIFRSVGLLFFKSCEEGAQTTLHCAMCPKEELELEYPLPAKKGEAATKKPEDAVSRYFVECSAKTHSMLLPCGWDVEEAENVVAWGKGLIGV
;
A
#
# COMPACT_ATOMS: atom_id res chain seq x y z
N MET A 1 22.46 7.20 -20.20
CA MET A 1 22.04 5.78 -20.37
C MET A 1 21.87 5.16 -18.99
N GLN A 2 20.69 5.25 -18.37
CA GLN A 2 20.43 4.56 -17.09
C GLN A 2 20.17 3.08 -17.40
N LYS A 3 21.01 2.19 -16.87
CA LYS A 3 20.78 0.73 -16.95
C LYS A 3 19.40 0.44 -16.36
N ALA A 4 18.56 -0.25 -17.13
CA ALA A 4 17.25 -0.72 -16.66
C ALA A 4 17.46 -1.59 -15.40
N LEU A 5 16.70 -1.32 -14.34
CA LEU A 5 16.70 -2.12 -13.11
C LEU A 5 16.36 -3.58 -13.45
N THR A 6 17.34 -4.47 -13.32
CA THR A 6 17.29 -5.89 -13.71
C THR A 6 16.73 -6.83 -12.63
N PHE A 7 15.83 -6.37 -11.76
CA PHE A 7 15.25 -7.23 -10.70
C PHE A 7 14.45 -8.42 -11.29
N SER A 8 13.91 -8.26 -12.51
CA SER A 8 13.12 -9.28 -13.23
C SER A 8 13.91 -10.52 -13.69
N ARG A 9 15.26 -10.51 -13.69
CA ARG A 9 16.04 -11.67 -14.21
C ARG A 9 15.99 -12.92 -13.34
N HIS A 10 15.48 -12.87 -12.11
CA HIS A 10 15.52 -14.02 -11.18
C HIS A 10 14.15 -14.64 -10.92
N ASN A 11 13.05 -13.98 -11.30
CA ASN A 11 11.74 -14.59 -11.38
C ASN A 11 10.91 -13.92 -12.47
N LEU A 12 11.01 -14.45 -13.70
CA LEU A 12 10.27 -13.96 -14.87
C LEU A 12 8.75 -14.07 -14.72
N GLN A 13 8.26 -14.72 -13.67
CA GLN A 13 6.83 -14.96 -13.44
C GLN A 13 6.17 -13.92 -12.52
N ILE A 14 6.87 -12.85 -12.11
CA ILE A 14 6.29 -11.82 -11.23
C ILE A 14 6.10 -10.51 -11.98
N GLU A 15 4.91 -9.92 -11.83
CA GLU A 15 4.57 -8.63 -12.41
C GLU A 15 5.49 -7.55 -11.82
N THR A 16 6.08 -6.73 -12.67
CA THR A 16 7.16 -5.80 -12.26
C THR A 16 6.73 -4.82 -11.18
N THR A 17 5.51 -4.27 -11.24
CA THR A 17 5.00 -3.31 -10.24
C THR A 17 4.82 -3.99 -8.88
N THR A 18 4.32 -5.22 -8.87
CA THR A 18 4.18 -6.07 -7.68
C THR A 18 5.54 -6.41 -7.10
N ALA A 19 6.51 -6.79 -7.94
CA ALA A 19 7.87 -7.09 -7.50
C ALA A 19 8.55 -5.88 -6.83
N VAL A 20 8.51 -4.71 -7.49
CA VAL A 20 9.28 -3.53 -7.07
C VAL A 20 8.60 -2.79 -5.92
N ASN A 21 7.28 -2.66 -5.92
CA ASN A 21 6.59 -1.84 -4.92
C ASN A 21 6.14 -2.66 -3.71
N PHE A 22 5.95 -3.97 -3.84
CA PHE A 22 5.43 -4.80 -2.75
C PHE A 22 6.43 -5.86 -2.29
N LEU A 23 6.78 -6.83 -3.13
CA LEU A 23 7.57 -8.00 -2.69
C LEU A 23 9.00 -7.64 -2.27
N GLY A 24 9.68 -6.77 -3.01
CA GLY A 24 11.02 -6.29 -2.65
C GLY A 24 11.05 -5.55 -1.31
N PRO A 25 10.22 -4.51 -1.11
CA PRO A 25 10.09 -3.84 0.18
C PRO A 25 9.66 -4.76 1.32
N MET A 26 8.80 -5.75 1.04
CA MET A 26 8.38 -6.75 2.03
C MET A 26 9.57 -7.62 2.48
N LEU A 27 10.34 -8.17 1.53
CA LEU A 27 11.55 -8.95 1.83
C LEU A 27 12.55 -8.13 2.64
N LEU A 28 12.82 -6.89 2.21
CA LEU A 28 13.71 -5.99 2.93
C LEU A 28 13.22 -5.77 4.37
N THR A 29 11.93 -5.54 4.55
CA THR A 29 11.34 -5.29 5.87
C THR A 29 11.44 -6.55 6.74
N GLU A 30 11.04 -7.73 6.25
CA GLU A 30 11.14 -8.98 7.02
C GLU A 30 12.57 -9.29 7.48
N LEU A 31 13.58 -9.01 6.66
CA LEU A 31 14.99 -9.19 7.04
C LEU A 31 15.47 -8.20 8.11
N LEU A 32 14.91 -6.98 8.13
CA LEU A 32 15.27 -5.94 9.09
C LEU A 32 14.46 -6.02 10.40
N LEU A 33 13.27 -6.62 10.38
CA LEU A 33 12.37 -6.70 11.53
C LEU A 33 13.03 -7.29 12.79
N PRO A 34 13.76 -8.42 12.74
CA PRO A 34 14.46 -8.94 13.92
C PRO A 34 15.52 -7.97 14.48
N LEU A 35 16.20 -7.22 13.60
CA LEU A 35 17.18 -6.23 14.03
C LEU A 35 16.51 -5.03 14.71
N LEU A 36 15.35 -4.59 14.22
CA LEU A 36 14.57 -3.53 14.88
C LEU A 36 14.11 -4.01 16.26
N GLU A 37 13.55 -5.21 16.35
CA GLU A 37 13.09 -5.77 17.64
C GLU A 37 14.24 -5.86 18.67
N GLN A 38 15.42 -6.32 18.27
CA GLN A 38 16.59 -6.43 19.14
C GLN A 38 17.15 -5.08 19.60
N ASN A 39 16.95 -4.00 18.85
CA ASN A 39 17.55 -2.68 19.11
C ASN A 39 16.55 -1.66 19.69
N GLY A 40 15.60 -2.11 20.51
CA GLY A 40 14.61 -1.20 21.14
C GLY A 40 13.42 -0.87 20.24
N GLY A 41 13.09 -1.77 19.32
CA GLY A 41 12.04 -1.60 18.34
C GLY A 41 12.43 -0.63 17.22
N GLY A 42 11.43 0.03 16.66
CA GLY A 42 11.68 0.94 15.53
C GLY A 42 10.39 1.36 14.85
N ARG A 43 10.53 1.95 13.67
CA ARG A 43 9.41 2.40 12.84
C ARG A 43 9.54 1.83 11.44
N VAL A 44 8.47 1.25 10.93
CA VAL A 44 8.32 0.92 9.50
C VAL A 44 7.34 1.92 8.90
N VAL A 45 7.82 2.77 8.01
CA VAL A 45 7.01 3.78 7.33
C VAL A 45 6.88 3.41 5.86
N TYR A 46 5.69 3.01 5.44
CA TYR A 46 5.44 2.61 4.06
C TYR A 46 4.80 3.75 3.25
N VAL A 47 5.48 4.19 2.20
CA VAL A 47 4.97 5.22 1.29
C VAL A 47 4.00 4.60 0.28
N SER A 48 2.71 4.72 0.61
CA SER A 48 1.57 4.35 -0.23
C SER A 48 1.21 5.49 -1.22
N SER A 49 -0.04 5.55 -1.67
CA SER A 49 -0.57 6.52 -2.65
C SER A 49 -2.09 6.56 -2.55
N GLU A 50 -2.75 7.66 -2.91
CA GLU A 50 -4.21 7.67 -3.08
C GLU A 50 -4.68 6.60 -4.10
N ALA A 51 -3.83 6.21 -5.05
CA ALA A 51 -4.09 5.13 -6.00
C ALA A 51 -4.45 3.78 -5.33
N HIS A 52 -4.11 3.56 -4.06
CA HIS A 52 -4.55 2.35 -3.34
C HIS A 52 -6.09 2.19 -3.34
N ARG A 53 -6.83 3.30 -3.33
CA ARG A 53 -8.30 3.32 -3.44
C ARG A 53 -8.77 2.84 -4.82
N ALA A 54 -8.02 3.11 -5.88
CA ALA A 54 -8.33 2.56 -7.20
C ALA A 54 -8.13 1.03 -7.25
N GLY A 55 -7.16 0.51 -6.50
CA GLY A 55 -7.00 -0.93 -6.28
C GLY A 55 -8.22 -1.53 -5.56
N GLN A 56 -8.66 -0.89 -4.48
CA GLN A 56 -9.86 -1.25 -3.73
C GLN A 56 -11.11 -1.26 -4.64
N MET A 57 -11.33 -0.18 -5.39
CA MET A 57 -12.44 -0.08 -6.34
C MET A 57 -12.38 -1.11 -7.47
N PHE A 58 -11.18 -1.49 -7.94
CA PHE A 58 -11.05 -2.56 -8.94
C PHE A 58 -11.47 -3.91 -8.36
N VAL A 59 -11.01 -4.22 -7.15
CA VAL A 59 -11.39 -5.44 -6.43
C VAL A 59 -12.89 -5.45 -6.13
N GLU A 60 -13.52 -4.29 -5.88
CA GLU A 60 -14.97 -4.12 -5.70
C GLU A 60 -15.77 -4.17 -7.02
N ALA A 61 -15.28 -3.57 -8.09
CA ALA A 61 -15.97 -3.54 -9.39
C ALA A 61 -15.99 -4.92 -10.07
N ALA A 62 -14.94 -5.73 -9.87
CA ALA A 62 -14.96 -7.15 -10.20
C ALA A 62 -16.08 -7.93 -9.47
N GLN A 63 -16.76 -7.30 -8.48
CA GLN A 63 -17.87 -7.83 -7.70
C GLN A 63 -19.24 -7.29 -8.12
N SER A 64 -19.42 -6.59 -9.25
CA SER A 64 -20.70 -5.94 -9.64
C SER A 64 -21.90 -6.88 -9.89
N GLY A 65 -21.93 -8.06 -9.26
CA GLY A 65 -23.15 -8.81 -8.92
C GLY A 65 -23.56 -8.76 -7.43
N ALA A 66 -22.74 -8.29 -6.48
CA ALA A 66 -23.11 -8.21 -5.07
C ALA A 66 -22.33 -7.13 -4.28
N ARG A 67 -23.05 -6.14 -3.79
CA ARG A 67 -22.59 -5.09 -2.87
C ARG A 67 -22.24 -5.75 -1.52
N LEU A 68 -20.99 -5.71 -1.07
CA LEU A 68 -20.56 -6.33 0.19
C LEU A 68 -19.80 -5.35 1.07
N ALA A 69 -20.24 -5.28 2.33
CA ALA A 69 -19.57 -4.59 3.41
C ALA A 69 -18.42 -5.46 3.97
N GLY A 70 -17.26 -4.84 4.17
CA GLY A 70 -16.26 -5.24 5.16
C GLY A 70 -15.21 -6.29 4.76
N SER A 71 -15.56 -7.36 4.04
CA SER A 71 -14.59 -8.45 3.75
C SER A 71 -14.45 -8.81 2.27
N LEU A 72 -13.20 -8.96 1.84
CA LEU A 72 -12.77 -9.36 0.51
C LEU A 72 -12.73 -10.88 0.29
N LYS A 73 -12.82 -11.72 1.33
CA LYS A 73 -12.91 -13.19 1.24
C LYS A 73 -11.92 -13.84 0.25
N GLY A 74 -10.64 -13.45 0.29
CA GLY A 74 -9.56 -13.96 -0.58
C GLY A 74 -9.51 -13.37 -1.98
N ARG A 75 -10.37 -12.40 -2.32
CA ARG A 75 -10.51 -11.88 -3.69
C ARG A 75 -9.38 -10.96 -4.10
N LEU A 76 -8.83 -10.16 -3.19
CA LEU A 76 -7.65 -9.34 -3.51
C LEU A 76 -6.50 -10.29 -3.81
N LEU A 77 -6.27 -11.29 -2.96
CA LEU A 77 -5.25 -12.29 -3.20
C LEU A 77 -5.46 -13.00 -4.54
N ALA A 78 -6.69 -13.38 -4.89
CA ALA A 78 -7.01 -13.97 -6.18
C ALA A 78 -6.69 -13.02 -7.35
N ALA A 79 -7.06 -11.74 -7.25
CA ALA A 79 -6.76 -10.73 -8.26
C ALA A 79 -5.25 -10.52 -8.42
N VAL A 80 -4.51 -10.50 -7.32
CA VAL A 80 -3.04 -10.35 -7.31
C VAL A 80 -2.37 -11.57 -7.94
N LYS A 81 -2.81 -12.79 -7.60
CA LYS A 81 -2.35 -14.03 -8.25
C LYS A 81 -2.65 -14.04 -9.74
N ALA A 82 -3.84 -13.58 -10.14
CA ALA A 82 -4.20 -13.48 -11.56
C ALA A 82 -3.28 -12.52 -12.31
N VAL A 83 -2.99 -11.34 -11.74
CA VAL A 83 -2.04 -10.38 -12.33
C VAL A 83 -0.65 -11.00 -12.47
N ASN A 84 -0.20 -11.78 -11.48
CA ASN A 84 1.11 -12.42 -11.48
C ASN A 84 1.14 -13.83 -12.15
N SER A 85 0.12 -14.19 -12.92
CA SER A 85 0.09 -15.47 -13.63
C SER A 85 0.70 -15.36 -15.04
N GLY A 86 1.17 -16.48 -15.62
CA GLY A 86 1.61 -16.59 -17.02
C GLY A 86 3.13 -16.73 -17.21
N LYS A 87 3.57 -17.01 -18.46
CA LYS A 87 4.98 -17.27 -18.80
C LYS A 87 5.94 -16.12 -18.46
N GLU A 88 5.42 -14.89 -18.36
CA GLU A 88 6.18 -13.65 -18.11
C GLU A 88 5.60 -12.81 -16.96
N GLY A 89 4.75 -13.39 -16.11
CA GLY A 89 4.32 -12.76 -14.85
C GLY A 89 3.35 -11.59 -14.95
N ALA A 90 2.75 -11.33 -16.11
CA ALA A 90 1.74 -10.30 -16.26
C ALA A 90 0.68 -10.73 -17.29
N SER A 91 -0.06 -11.82 -17.05
CA SER A 91 -1.11 -12.29 -17.98
C SER A 91 -2.55 -12.06 -17.51
N GLY A 92 -2.73 -11.47 -16.32
CA GLY A 92 -4.05 -11.16 -15.78
C GLY A 92 -4.79 -10.05 -16.54
N PRO A 93 -6.05 -9.74 -16.18
CA PRO A 93 -6.86 -8.68 -16.83
C PRO A 93 -6.24 -7.28 -16.85
N LEU A 94 -5.15 -7.07 -16.11
CA LEU A 94 -4.39 -5.82 -16.05
C LEU A 94 -3.02 -5.89 -16.77
N ALA A 95 -2.77 -6.93 -17.55
CA ALA A 95 -1.55 -7.17 -18.32
C ALA A 95 -1.24 -6.10 -19.38
N GLY A 96 -2.29 -5.44 -19.89
CA GLY A 96 -2.16 -4.47 -20.97
C GLY A 96 -1.27 -3.28 -20.61
N ALA A 97 -0.65 -2.69 -21.64
CA ALA A 97 0.09 -1.43 -21.54
C ALA A 97 -0.83 -0.20 -21.41
N GLU A 98 -2.16 -0.41 -21.40
CA GLU A 98 -3.16 0.64 -21.29
C GLU A 98 -2.97 1.47 -20.01
N PRO A 99 -3.00 2.81 -20.09
CA PRO A 99 -2.81 3.70 -18.94
C PRO A 99 -3.69 3.33 -17.73
N ILE A 100 -4.94 2.95 -17.97
CA ILE A 100 -5.89 2.53 -16.92
C ILE A 100 -5.45 1.22 -16.26
N ALA A 101 -4.97 0.25 -17.04
CA ALA A 101 -4.47 -1.02 -16.51
C ALA A 101 -3.19 -0.82 -15.68
N ASN A 102 -2.27 0.03 -16.16
CA ASN A 102 -1.05 0.40 -15.43
C ASN A 102 -1.37 1.10 -14.10
N PHE A 103 -2.31 2.06 -14.13
CA PHE A 103 -2.74 2.77 -12.93
C PHE A 103 -3.39 1.82 -11.91
N ARG A 104 -4.22 0.87 -12.38
CA ARG A 104 -4.79 -0.17 -11.51
C ARG A 104 -3.72 -1.09 -10.91
N ARG A 105 -2.74 -1.58 -11.69
CA ARG A 105 -1.62 -2.38 -11.15
C ARG A 105 -0.84 -1.60 -10.09
N TYR A 106 -0.55 -0.34 -10.36
CA TYR A 106 0.09 0.54 -9.40
C TYR A 106 -0.74 0.71 -8.13
N GLY A 107 -2.03 1.02 -8.26
CA GLY A 107 -2.95 1.13 -7.13
C GLY A 107 -3.01 -0.14 -6.29
N MET A 108 -3.09 -1.30 -6.95
CA MET A 108 -3.02 -2.60 -6.29
C MET A 108 -1.72 -2.77 -5.50
N SER A 109 -0.56 -2.46 -6.08
CA SER A 109 0.72 -2.55 -5.36
C SER A 109 0.78 -1.65 -4.11
N LYS A 110 0.10 -0.49 -4.15
CA LYS A 110 0.02 0.44 -3.03
C LYS A 110 -0.94 -0.05 -1.94
N LEU A 111 -2.03 -0.71 -2.32
CA LEU A 111 -2.92 -1.41 -1.38
C LEU A 111 -2.21 -2.58 -0.68
N LEU A 112 -1.45 -3.41 -1.42
CA LEU A 112 -0.72 -4.54 -0.84
C LEU A 112 0.29 -4.08 0.22
N GLY A 113 1.00 -2.98 -0.03
CA GLY A 113 1.90 -2.42 0.97
C GLY A 113 1.19 -1.84 2.20
N THR A 114 0.00 -1.24 2.03
CA THR A 114 -0.85 -0.84 3.17
C THR A 114 -1.24 -2.06 4.00
N TYR A 115 -1.66 -3.16 3.38
CA TYR A 115 -1.96 -4.41 4.09
C TYR A 115 -0.77 -5.03 4.79
N TYR A 116 0.41 -5.02 4.15
CA TYR A 116 1.62 -5.47 4.81
C TYR A 116 1.97 -4.60 6.03
N THR A 117 1.72 -3.30 5.94
CA THR A 117 1.88 -2.40 7.09
C THR A 117 0.93 -2.76 8.23
N HIS A 118 -0.33 -3.13 7.93
CA HIS A 118 -1.27 -3.65 8.92
C HIS A 118 -0.72 -4.91 9.60
N HIS A 119 -0.23 -5.86 8.81
CA HIS A 119 0.38 -7.10 9.32
C HIS A 119 1.55 -6.81 10.26
N VAL A 120 2.50 -5.96 9.86
CA VAL A 120 3.66 -5.61 10.70
C VAL A 120 3.22 -4.93 12.00
N ALA A 121 2.34 -3.92 11.93
CA ALA A 121 1.87 -3.21 13.13
C ALA A 121 1.18 -4.17 14.13
N ARG A 122 0.40 -5.12 13.62
CA ARG A 122 -0.31 -6.10 14.44
C ARG A 122 0.63 -7.15 15.04
N ARG A 123 1.64 -7.59 14.29
CA ARG A 123 2.64 -8.58 14.75
C ARG A 123 3.30 -8.16 16.06
N TYR A 124 3.59 -6.87 16.24
CA TYR A 124 4.26 -6.33 17.43
C TYR A 124 3.31 -5.68 18.45
N ARG A 125 1.99 -5.80 18.29
CA ARG A 125 1.02 -5.10 19.16
C ARG A 125 1.12 -5.48 20.64
N THR A 126 1.52 -6.73 20.92
CA THR A 126 1.69 -7.27 22.27
C THR A 126 3.11 -7.11 22.80
N ALA A 127 4.05 -6.60 21.99
CA ALA A 127 5.43 -6.37 22.43
C ALA A 127 5.48 -5.22 23.46
N PRO A 128 6.43 -5.25 24.42
CA PRO A 128 6.67 -4.15 25.34
C PRO A 128 6.89 -2.82 24.61
N ALA A 129 6.38 -1.71 25.13
CA ALA A 129 6.44 -0.41 24.47
C ALA A 129 7.87 0.01 24.08
N GLN A 130 8.85 -0.37 24.90
CA GLN A 130 10.27 -0.06 24.72
C GLN A 130 10.92 -0.83 23.57
N SER A 131 10.44 -2.03 23.22
CA SER A 131 10.97 -2.85 22.11
C SER A 131 9.99 -2.99 20.94
N ARG A 132 8.83 -2.34 21.02
CA ARG A 132 7.78 -2.41 20.00
C ARG A 132 8.22 -1.74 18.71
N VAL A 133 8.18 -2.51 17.63
CA VAL A 133 8.16 -1.99 16.27
C VAL A 133 6.76 -1.47 15.98
N VAL A 134 6.66 -0.21 15.56
CA VAL A 134 5.41 0.39 15.08
C VAL A 134 5.47 0.51 13.56
N ALA A 135 4.34 0.36 12.89
CA ALA A 135 4.27 0.51 11.45
C ALA A 135 3.08 1.38 11.05
N CYS A 136 3.30 2.22 10.05
CA CYS A 136 2.25 3.05 9.48
C CYS A 136 2.48 3.23 7.97
N SER A 137 1.41 3.63 7.29
CA SER A 137 1.44 3.90 5.86
C SER A 137 1.00 5.34 5.62
N LEU A 138 1.37 5.92 4.48
CA LEU A 138 1.04 7.30 4.15
C LEU A 138 0.91 7.52 2.66
N HIS A 139 0.28 8.62 2.22
CA HIS A 139 0.59 9.20 0.91
C HIS A 139 1.19 10.60 1.04
N PRO A 140 2.17 10.95 0.20
CA PRO A 140 2.88 12.25 0.28
C PRO A 140 2.09 13.43 -0.32
N GLY A 141 0.78 13.28 -0.54
CA GLY A 141 0.02 14.19 -1.42
C GLY A 141 0.31 13.99 -2.92
N CYS A 142 -0.22 14.89 -3.74
CA CYS A 142 0.07 14.91 -5.17
C CYS A 142 1.38 15.69 -5.39
N VAL A 143 2.51 14.99 -5.48
CA VAL A 143 3.84 15.60 -5.66
C VAL A 143 4.21 15.63 -7.13
N VAL A 144 4.79 16.74 -7.61
CA VAL A 144 5.38 16.80 -8.96
C VAL A 144 6.56 15.85 -9.01
N THR A 145 6.38 14.65 -9.57
CA THR A 145 7.46 13.69 -9.78
C THR A 145 7.45 13.22 -11.23
N ASN A 146 8.60 12.74 -11.72
CA ASN A 146 8.72 12.12 -13.06
C ASN A 146 7.88 10.83 -13.21
N PHE A 147 7.20 10.39 -12.15
CA PHE A 147 6.37 9.20 -12.12
C PHE A 147 5.13 9.31 -13.02
N SER A 148 4.50 10.48 -13.08
CA SER A 148 3.32 10.72 -13.91
C SER A 148 3.60 10.57 -15.41
N ASN A 149 4.81 10.88 -15.86
CA ASN A 149 5.20 10.80 -17.27
C ASN A 149 5.11 9.36 -17.81
N LYS A 150 5.45 8.34 -17.01
CA LYS A 150 5.36 6.93 -17.43
C LYS A 150 3.93 6.38 -17.36
N LEU A 151 3.10 6.89 -16.46
CA LEU A 151 1.69 6.49 -16.34
C LEU A 151 0.79 7.11 -17.40
N LEU A 152 1.14 8.30 -17.89
CA LEU A 152 0.32 9.10 -18.81
C LEU A 152 0.78 9.02 -20.29
N GLY A 153 1.49 7.96 -20.67
CA GLY A 153 1.85 7.69 -22.06
C GLY A 153 3.10 8.43 -22.58
N GLY A 154 3.98 8.89 -21.70
CA GLY A 154 5.25 9.54 -22.04
C GLY A 154 5.27 11.06 -21.82
N GLU A 155 6.47 11.63 -21.70
CA GLU A 155 6.69 13.04 -21.37
C GLU A 155 6.13 14.04 -22.40
N HIS A 156 5.91 13.59 -23.64
CA HIS A 156 5.38 14.40 -24.74
C HIS A 156 3.88 14.18 -24.99
N ALA A 157 3.23 13.23 -24.30
CA ALA A 157 1.82 12.95 -24.50
C ALA A 157 0.94 14.10 -23.98
N LEU A 158 -0.13 14.44 -24.72
CA LEU A 158 -1.05 15.52 -24.37
C LEU A 158 -1.62 15.39 -22.94
N PRO A 159 -2.00 14.18 -22.44
CA PRO A 159 -2.44 14.01 -21.06
C PRO A 159 -1.35 14.31 -20.02
N ALA A 160 -0.09 13.94 -20.29
CA ALA A 160 1.04 14.26 -19.41
C ALA A 160 1.31 15.77 -19.35
N ARG A 161 1.18 16.47 -20.48
CA ARG A 161 1.32 17.94 -20.54
C ARG A 161 0.19 18.65 -19.80
N ILE A 162 -1.06 18.22 -19.97
CA ILE A 162 -2.20 18.79 -19.25
C ILE A 162 -2.09 18.51 -17.75
N PHE A 163 -1.73 17.28 -17.35
CA PHE A 163 -1.51 16.92 -15.95
C PHE A 163 -0.38 17.74 -15.31
N ARG A 164 0.72 17.99 -16.04
CA ARG A 164 1.81 18.86 -15.58
C ARG A 164 1.38 20.32 -15.46
N SER A 165 0.61 20.84 -16.42
CA SER A 165 0.15 22.23 -16.42
C SER A 165 -0.91 22.52 -15.35
N VAL A 166 -1.90 21.63 -15.18
CA VAL A 166 -2.91 21.71 -14.11
C VAL A 166 -2.27 21.40 -12.76
N GLY A 167 -1.30 20.49 -12.77
CA GLY A 167 -0.48 20.10 -11.64
C GLY A 167 0.27 21.23 -10.96
N LEU A 168 0.76 22.21 -11.73
CA LEU A 168 1.47 23.38 -11.17
C LEU A 168 0.63 24.22 -10.20
N LEU A 169 -0.69 24.05 -10.18
CA LEU A 169 -1.60 24.76 -9.27
C LEU A 169 -2.01 23.95 -8.04
N PHE A 170 -1.76 22.63 -8.01
CA PHE A 170 -2.23 21.72 -6.95
C PHE A 170 -1.18 20.70 -6.49
N PHE A 171 0.01 20.69 -7.08
CA PHE A 171 1.07 19.75 -6.74
C PHE A 171 2.07 20.32 -5.76
N LYS A 172 2.42 19.49 -4.79
CA LYS A 172 3.43 19.75 -3.78
C LYS A 172 4.83 19.66 -4.38
N SER A 173 5.74 20.45 -3.82
CA SER A 173 7.18 20.25 -4.02
C SER A 173 7.64 18.91 -3.44
N CYS A 174 8.84 18.46 -3.81
CA CYS A 174 9.43 17.26 -3.20
C CYS A 174 9.61 17.43 -1.69
N GLU A 175 9.97 18.63 -1.25
CA GLU A 175 10.13 19.01 0.15
C GLU A 175 8.80 18.93 0.90
N GLU A 176 7.74 19.51 0.35
CA GLU A 176 6.38 19.44 0.91
C GLU A 176 5.84 18.00 0.92
N GLY A 177 6.11 17.24 -0.14
CA GLY A 177 5.75 15.83 -0.22
C GLY A 177 6.45 14.95 0.81
N ALA A 178 7.70 15.27 1.14
CA ALA A 178 8.47 14.55 2.14
C ALA A 178 7.98 14.78 3.57
N GLN A 179 7.24 15.86 3.84
CA GLN A 179 6.80 16.23 5.20
C GLN A 179 6.04 15.11 5.90
N THR A 180 5.12 14.42 5.21
CA THR A 180 4.33 13.34 5.85
C THR A 180 5.22 12.14 6.18
N THR A 181 6.16 11.81 5.30
CA THR A 181 7.15 10.74 5.56
C THR A 181 8.04 11.09 6.75
N LEU A 182 8.55 12.33 6.79
CA LEU A 182 9.35 12.83 7.89
C LEU A 182 8.58 12.85 9.21
N HIS A 183 7.32 13.29 9.18
CA HIS A 183 6.43 13.25 10.34
C HIS A 183 6.27 11.81 10.85
N CYS A 184 5.89 10.85 10.00
CA CYS A 184 5.74 9.45 10.40
C CYS A 184 7.05 8.81 10.90
N ALA A 185 8.21 9.26 10.41
CA ALA A 185 9.51 8.76 10.85
C ALA A 185 9.93 9.31 12.22
N MET A 186 9.44 10.50 12.61
CA MET A 186 9.94 11.25 13.77
C MET A 186 8.91 11.47 14.87
N CYS A 187 7.61 11.32 14.60
CA CYS A 187 6.57 11.56 15.58
C CYS A 187 6.67 10.61 16.80
N PRO A 188 6.11 11.01 17.96
CA PRO A 188 5.89 10.12 19.09
C PRO A 188 5.25 8.79 18.65
N LYS A 189 5.68 7.66 19.24
CA LYS A 189 5.21 6.33 18.82
C LYS A 189 3.70 6.16 19.03
N GLU A 190 3.14 6.91 19.97
CA GLU A 190 1.72 6.96 20.33
C GLU A 190 0.85 7.43 19.15
N GLU A 191 1.40 8.32 18.30
CA GLU A 191 0.73 8.76 17.07
C GLU A 191 0.66 7.65 16.03
N LEU A 192 1.45 6.58 16.14
CA LEU A 192 1.47 5.45 15.20
C LEU A 192 0.75 4.20 15.74
N GLU A 193 0.04 4.34 16.86
CA GLU A 193 -0.76 3.25 17.41
C GLU A 193 -1.85 2.77 16.45
N LEU A 194 -2.27 1.52 16.65
CA LEU A 194 -3.30 0.89 15.84
C LEU A 194 -4.64 1.64 15.94
N GLU A 195 -5.33 1.69 14.82
CA GLU A 195 -6.65 2.30 14.68
C GLU A 195 -7.73 1.20 14.61
N TYR A 196 -8.91 1.48 15.14
CA TYR A 196 -10.04 0.54 15.19
C TYR A 196 -11.19 1.05 14.32
N PRO A 197 -11.99 0.17 13.68
CA PRO A 197 -13.16 0.57 12.91
C PRO A 197 -14.13 1.45 13.73
N LEU A 198 -14.78 2.39 13.04
CA LEU A 198 -15.86 3.18 13.66
C LEU A 198 -17.10 2.29 13.91
N PRO A 199 -17.90 2.60 14.94
CA PRO A 199 -19.16 1.92 15.19
C PRO A 199 -20.12 2.06 14.00
N ALA A 200 -20.92 1.02 13.77
CA ALA A 200 -21.85 0.96 12.64
C ALA A 200 -22.93 2.05 12.68
N LYS A 201 -23.33 2.48 13.89
CA LYS A 201 -24.28 3.59 14.08
C LYS A 201 -23.68 4.70 14.91
N LYS A 202 -24.05 5.93 14.55
CA LYS A 202 -23.69 7.14 15.30
C LYS A 202 -24.32 7.07 16.70
N GLY A 203 -23.49 7.11 17.74
CA GLY A 203 -23.91 7.05 19.14
C GLY A 203 -23.68 5.69 19.82
N GLU A 204 -23.29 4.66 19.09
CA GLU A 204 -22.86 3.38 19.67
C GLU A 204 -21.42 3.48 20.18
N ALA A 205 -21.10 2.75 21.25
CA ALA A 205 -19.74 2.63 21.75
C ALA A 205 -18.87 1.85 20.74
N ALA A 206 -17.70 2.39 20.40
CA ALA A 206 -16.76 1.70 19.52
C ALA A 206 -16.27 0.42 20.19
N THR A 207 -16.53 -0.74 19.58
CA THR A 207 -16.04 -2.03 20.06
C THR A 207 -14.58 -2.19 19.63
N LYS A 208 -13.63 -2.04 20.56
CA LYS A 208 -12.19 -2.18 20.27
C LYS A 208 -11.76 -3.64 20.36
N LYS A 209 -12.12 -4.42 19.35
CA LYS A 209 -11.63 -5.79 19.19
C LYS A 209 -10.19 -5.76 18.68
N PRO A 210 -9.20 -6.33 19.38
CA PRO A 210 -7.81 -6.33 18.94
C PRO A 210 -7.63 -6.91 17.53
N GLU A 211 -8.44 -7.91 17.18
CA GLU A 211 -8.45 -8.57 15.88
C GLU A 211 -8.88 -7.68 14.71
N ASP A 212 -9.53 -6.55 14.97
CA ASP A 212 -10.01 -5.62 13.93
C ASP A 212 -9.06 -4.42 13.73
N ALA A 213 -8.01 -4.32 14.53
CA ALA A 213 -7.13 -3.17 14.55
C ALA A 213 -6.18 -3.15 13.34
N VAL A 214 -6.00 -1.99 12.72
CA VAL A 214 -5.12 -1.79 11.54
C VAL A 214 -4.08 -0.69 11.80
N SER A 215 -3.01 -0.67 11.02
CA SER A 215 -2.03 0.43 11.10
C SER A 215 -2.66 1.74 10.64
N ARG A 216 -2.25 2.87 11.23
CA ARG A 216 -2.69 4.19 10.74
C ARG A 216 -2.23 4.49 9.33
N TYR A 217 -3.05 5.28 8.64
CA TYR A 217 -2.79 5.81 7.32
C TYR A 217 -2.71 7.34 7.39
N PHE A 218 -1.59 7.92 6.97
CA PHE A 218 -1.31 9.35 7.10
C PHE A 218 -1.39 10.11 5.79
N VAL A 219 -1.87 11.35 5.90
CA VAL A 219 -1.94 12.34 4.83
C VAL A 219 -1.70 13.69 5.47
N GLU A 220 -0.80 14.49 4.91
CA GLU A 220 -0.55 15.86 5.40
C GLU A 220 -0.21 15.90 6.89
N CYS A 221 0.70 15.01 7.31
CA CYS A 221 1.14 14.89 8.70
C CYS A 221 -0.01 14.64 9.70
N SER A 222 -1.11 14.06 9.25
CA SER A 222 -2.29 13.77 10.06
C SER A 222 -2.80 12.36 9.80
N ALA A 223 -3.25 11.68 10.85
CA ALA A 223 -3.90 10.38 10.72
C ALA A 223 -5.26 10.56 10.03
N LYS A 224 -5.42 9.89 8.88
CA LYS A 224 -6.61 9.94 8.02
C LYS A 224 -7.14 8.54 7.70
N THR A 225 -6.84 7.55 8.54
CA THR A 225 -7.22 6.14 8.35
C THR A 225 -8.69 5.97 7.98
N HIS A 226 -9.60 6.61 8.73
CA HIS A 226 -11.05 6.53 8.51
C HIS A 226 -11.54 7.15 7.20
N SER A 227 -10.90 8.20 6.73
CA SER A 227 -11.29 8.85 5.47
C SER A 227 -10.59 8.26 4.24
N MET A 228 -9.42 7.63 4.44
CA MET A 228 -8.60 7.12 3.34
C MET A 228 -8.80 5.64 3.06
N LEU A 229 -9.09 4.82 4.07
CA LEU A 229 -9.37 3.40 3.88
C LEU A 229 -10.86 3.18 3.55
N LEU A 230 -11.15 2.67 2.35
CA LEU A 230 -12.47 2.12 2.02
C LEU A 230 -12.73 0.83 2.83
N PRO A 231 -13.97 0.29 2.87
CA PRO A 231 -14.31 -0.85 3.73
C PRO A 231 -13.37 -2.04 3.60
N CYS A 232 -12.98 -2.41 2.38
CA CYS A 232 -12.02 -3.48 2.17
C CYS A 232 -10.63 -3.16 2.72
N GLY A 233 -10.22 -1.89 2.80
CA GLY A 233 -8.98 -1.46 3.45
C GLY A 233 -8.83 -1.89 4.91
N TRP A 234 -9.94 -2.25 5.57
CA TRP A 234 -9.98 -2.74 6.94
C TRP A 234 -9.97 -4.27 7.05
N ASP A 235 -9.92 -4.99 5.93
CA ASP A 235 -9.90 -6.46 5.93
C ASP A 235 -8.53 -7.00 6.34
N VAL A 236 -8.43 -7.29 7.63
CA VAL A 236 -7.25 -7.87 8.27
C VAL A 236 -6.97 -9.29 7.77
N GLU A 237 -8.00 -10.11 7.57
CA GLU A 237 -7.83 -11.50 7.15
C GLU A 237 -7.24 -11.54 5.73
N GLU A 238 -7.72 -10.64 4.86
CA GLU A 238 -7.15 -10.47 3.53
C GLU A 238 -5.69 -10.01 3.59
N ALA A 239 -5.36 -9.10 4.52
CA ALA A 239 -3.98 -8.67 4.72
C ALA A 239 -3.07 -9.86 5.09
N GLU A 240 -3.48 -10.73 6.02
CA GLU A 240 -2.73 -11.93 6.39
C GLU A 240 -2.57 -12.90 5.21
N ASN A 241 -3.64 -13.11 4.43
CA ASN A 241 -3.61 -13.98 3.25
C ASN A 241 -2.64 -13.47 2.16
N VAL A 242 -2.64 -12.15 1.91
CA VAL A 242 -1.71 -11.49 0.98
C VAL A 242 -0.28 -11.61 1.45
N VAL A 243 -0.01 -11.40 2.73
CA VAL A 243 1.34 -11.48 3.29
C VAL A 243 1.86 -12.91 3.26
N ALA A 244 1.04 -13.90 3.64
CA ALA A 244 1.41 -15.31 3.55
C ALA A 244 1.77 -15.73 2.12
N TRP A 245 0.99 -15.29 1.12
CA TRP A 245 1.31 -15.50 -0.28
C TRP A 245 2.62 -14.83 -0.70
N GLY A 246 2.81 -13.56 -0.33
CA GLY A 246 4.04 -12.83 -0.63
C GLY A 246 5.25 -13.54 -0.05
N LYS A 247 5.16 -14.02 1.20
CA LYS A 247 6.24 -14.68 1.93
C LYS A 247 6.67 -15.97 1.25
N GLY A 248 5.69 -16.76 0.80
CA GLY A 248 5.94 -17.95 -0.01
C GLY A 248 6.68 -17.67 -1.32
N LEU A 249 6.52 -16.48 -1.92
CA LEU A 249 7.24 -16.09 -3.14
C LEU A 249 8.68 -15.61 -2.89
N ILE A 250 8.94 -14.97 -1.75
CA ILE A 250 10.27 -14.42 -1.42
C ILE A 250 11.10 -15.33 -0.52
N GLY A 251 10.52 -16.39 0.03
CA GLY A 251 11.23 -17.42 0.81
C GLY A 251 11.55 -17.03 2.26
N VAL A 252 10.64 -16.31 2.94
CA VAL A 252 10.77 -15.92 4.36
C VAL A 252 9.56 -16.30 5.20
#